data_AF-A0A497KJ33-F1
#
_entry.id   AF-A0A497KJ33-F1
#
_cell.length_a   1.000
_cell.length_b   1.000
_cell.length_c   1.000
_cell.angle_alpha   90.00
_cell.angle_beta   90.00
_cell.angle_gamma   90.00
#
_symmetry.space_group_name_H-M   'P 1'
#
loop_
_entity.id
_entity.type
_entity.pdbx_description
1 polymer ?
#
loop_
_entity_poly.entity_id
_entity_poly.type
_entity_poly.pdbx_seq_one_letter_code
_entity_poly.pdbx_strand_id
1 'polypeptide(L)' 'MIITVDVKPGQREENVEVIEENHLLVQVKAPASKGKANKALIKLLKKHFGRQVYLVSGHTSNRKIFEVEE' A
#
# COMPACT_ATOMS: atom_id res chain seq x y z
N MET A 1 -9.64 4.51 9.94
CA MET A 1 -9.89 3.13 9.43
C MET A 1 -8.57 2.39 9.25
N ILE A 2 -8.43 1.16 9.73
CA ILE A 2 -7.19 0.36 9.57
C ILE A 2 -7.38 -0.65 8.44
N ILE A 3 -6.44 -0.67 7.50
CA ILE A 3 -6.40 -1.60 6.37
C ILE A 3 -5.09 -2.38 6.34
N THR A 4 -5.18 -3.64 5.94
CA THR A 4 -4.03 -4.49 5.63
C THR A 4 -3.75 -4.43 4.14
N VAL A 5 -2.49 -4.23 3.77
CA VAL A 5 -2.06 -4.12 2.39
C VAL A 5 -0.91 -5.09 2.15
N ASP A 6 -1.15 -6.11 1.33
CA ASP A 6 -0.11 -6.99 0.82
C ASP A 6 0.52 -6.38 -0.42
N VAL A 7 1.83 -6.16 -0.37
CA VAL A 7 2.59 -5.44 -1.38
C VAL A 7 3.38 -6.42 -2.23
N LYS A 8 3.18 -6.35 -3.54
CA LYS A 8 4.02 -7.00 -4.55
C LYS A 8 4.86 -5.93 -5.26
N PRO A 9 6.11 -5.69 -4.82
CA PRO A 9 6.99 -4.73 -5.47
C PRO A 9 7.62 -5.31 -6.75
N GLY A 10 8.18 -4.43 -7.59
CA GLY A 10 8.91 -4.82 -8.80
C GLY A 10 8.03 -5.43 -9.90
N GLN A 11 6.73 -5.11 -9.91
CA GLN A 11 5.81 -5.59 -10.95
C GLN A 11 5.93 -4.77 -12.23
N ARG A 12 5.44 -5.31 -13.35
CA ARG A 12 5.44 -4.57 -14.63
C ARG A 12 4.41 -3.44 -14.65
N GLU A 13 3.33 -3.60 -13.89
CA GLU A 13 2.16 -2.71 -13.82
C GLU A 13 1.81 -2.34 -12.38
N GLU A 14 1.13 -1.21 -12.20
CA GLU A 14 0.61 -0.79 -10.89
C GLU A 14 -0.86 -1.23 -10.83
N ASN A 15 -1.23 -1.98 -9.79
CA ASN A 15 -2.60 -2.47 -9.63
C ASN A 15 -3.03 -2.48 -8.16
N VAL A 16 -4.32 -2.26 -7.92
CA VAL A 16 -4.95 -2.34 -6.60
C VAL A 16 -6.09 -3.33 -6.70
N GLU A 17 -6.00 -4.40 -5.93
CA GLU A 17 -7.03 -5.42 -5.86
C GLU A 17 -7.55 -5.49 -4.43
N VAL A 18 -8.86 -5.43 -4.26
CA VAL A 18 -9.52 -5.56 -2.96
C VAL A 18 -9.78 -7.03 -2.75
N ILE A 19 -9.06 -7.65 -1.81
CA ILE A 19 -9.24 -9.07 -1.44
C ILE A 19 -10.44 -9.18 -0.49
N GLU A 20 -10.51 -8.29 0.50
CA GLU A 20 -11.59 -8.17 1.48
C GLU A 20 -11.82 -6.69 1.84
N GLU A 21 -12.87 -6.40 2.60
CA GLU A 21 -13.28 -5.03 2.98
C GLU A 21 -12.13 -4.16 3.52
N ASN A 22 -11.24 -4.77 4.32
CA ASN A 22 -10.06 -4.10 4.90
C ASN A 22 -8.73 -4.71 4.44
N HIS A 23 -8.72 -5.53 3.38
CA HIS A 23 -7.52 -6.20 2.89
C HIS A 23 -7.33 -5.96 1.39
N LEU A 24 -6.25 -5.27 1.05
CA LEU A 24 -5.87 -5.00 -0.34
C LEU A 24 -4.58 -5.71 -0.73
N LEU A 25 -4.53 -6.16 -1.98
CA LEU A 25 -3.32 -6.57 -2.66
C LEU A 25 -2.89 -5.45 -3.61
N VAL A 26 -1.72 -4.88 -3.37
CA VAL A 26 -1.20 -3.75 -4.13
C VAL A 26 0.08 -4.14 -4.84
N GLN A 27 0.05 -4.00 -6.16
CA GLN A 27 1.16 -4.26 -7.05
C GLN A 27 1.78 -2.93 -7.45
N VAL A 28 3.09 -2.77 -7.25
CA VAL A 28 3.80 -1.54 -7.62
C VAL A 28 5.00 -1.86 -8.49
N LYS A 29 5.26 -0.98 -9.47
CA LYS A 29 6.48 -1.03 -10.28
C LYS A 29 7.73 -0.72 -9.47
N ALA A 30 7.58 0.10 -8.43
CA ALA A 30 8.68 0.50 -7.58
C ALA A 30 9.28 -0.72 -6.86
N PRO A 31 10.62 -0.83 -6.81
CA PRO A 31 11.27 -1.87 -6.02
C PRO A 31 11.06 -1.62 -4.52
N ALA A 32 11.13 -2.68 -3.71
CA ALA A 32 11.11 -2.60 -2.25
C ALA A 32 12.29 -1.80 -1.68
N SER A 33 13.36 -1.64 -2.46
CA SER A 33 14.60 -0.99 -2.03
C SER A 33 14.44 0.50 -1.73
N LYS A 34 15.09 0.96 -0.66
CA LYS A 34 15.20 2.37 -0.24
C LYS A 34 13.86 3.09 -0.03
N GLY A 35 12.81 2.38 0.37
CA GLY A 35 11.50 2.99 0.67
C GLY A 35 10.75 3.55 -0.55
N LYS A 36 11.18 3.20 -1.77
CA LYS A 36 10.50 3.63 -3.01
C LYS A 36 9.09 3.03 -3.12
N ALA A 37 8.94 1.74 -2.78
CA ALA A 37 7.64 1.09 -2.71
C ALA A 37 6.70 1.79 -1.71
N ASN A 38 7.18 2.17 -0.51
CA ASN A 38 6.35 2.83 0.49
C ASN A 38 5.78 4.16 -0.02
N LYS A 39 6.60 4.98 -0.70
CA LYS A 39 6.14 6.25 -1.29
C LYS A 39 5.10 6.03 -2.38
N ALA A 40 5.32 5.02 -3.25
CA ALA A 40 4.37 4.67 -4.30
C ALA A 40 3.03 4.22 -3.70
N LEU A 41 3.06 3.35 -2.68
CA LEU A 41 1.88 2.89 -1.95
C LEU A 41 1.10 4.02 -1.31
N ILE A 42 1.74 4.91 -0.56
CA ILE A 42 1.04 6.03 0.10
C ILE A 42 0.35 6.90 -0.94
N LYS A 43 1.02 7.20 -2.07
CA LYS A 43 0.42 7.99 -3.16
C LYS A 43 -0.78 7.30 -3.78
N LEU A 44 -0.68 6.00 -4.00
CA LEU A 44 -1.71 5.18 -4.63
C LEU A 44 -2.92 4.98 -3.72
N LEU A 45 -2.70 4.65 -2.45
CA LEU A 45 -3.74 4.52 -1.42
C LEU A 45 -4.43 5.86 -1.16
N LYS A 46 -3.68 6.96 -1.06
CA LYS A 46 -4.25 8.32 -0.92
C LYS A 46 -5.15 8.67 -2.10
N LYS A 47 -4.76 8.30 -3.33
CA LYS A 47 -5.60 8.51 -4.53
C LYS A 47 -6.85 7.61 -4.51
N HIS A 48 -6.73 6.38 -4.03
CA HIS A 48 -7.83 5.43 -3.96
C HIS A 48 -8.89 5.83 -2.93
N PHE A 49 -8.46 6.19 -1.71
CA PHE A 49 -9.36 6.55 -0.60
C PHE A 49 -9.74 8.04 -0.56
N GLY A 50 -9.02 8.90 -1.27
CA GLY A 50 -9.19 10.36 -1.20
C GLY A 50 -8.78 10.98 0.14
N ARG A 51 -8.10 10.21 0.99
CA ARG A 51 -7.82 10.52 2.40
C ARG A 51 -6.35 10.43 2.71
N GLN A 52 -5.94 10.97 3.85
CA GLN A 52 -4.58 10.75 4.34
C GLN A 52 -4.41 9.30 4.78
N VAL A 53 -3.24 8.74 4.48
CA VAL A 53 -2.93 7.35 4.78
C VAL A 53 -1.55 7.31 5.42
N TYR A 54 -1.47 6.67 6.59
CA TYR A 54 -0.26 6.54 7.38
C TYR A 54 0.14 5.07 7.48
N LEU A 55 1.43 4.80 7.30
CA LEU A 55 1.96 3.47 7.51
C LEU A 55 2.13 3.24 9.01
N VAL A 56 1.34 2.32 9.58
CA VAL A 56 1.39 1.97 11.00
C VAL A 56 2.41 0.87 11.25
N SER A 57 2.48 -0.12 10.36
CA SER A 57 3.37 -1.28 10.52
C SER A 57 3.77 -1.91 9.17
N GLY A 58 4.88 -2.65 9.17
CA GLY A 58 5.39 -3.34 7.99
C GLY A 58 6.33 -2.51 7.12
N HIS A 59 7.10 -1.59 7.70
CA HIS A 59 8.08 -0.78 6.96
C HIS A 59 9.04 -1.62 6.10
N THR A 60 9.43 -2.79 6.59
CA THR A 60 10.34 -3.76 5.94
C THR A 60 9.62 -5.00 5.38
N SER A 61 8.33 -5.19 5.68
CA SER A 61 7.55 -6.34 5.25
C SER A 61 6.77 -6.04 3.96
N ASN A 62 6.47 -7.11 3.22
CA ASN A 62 5.53 -7.06 2.09
C ASN A 62 4.09 -6.90 2.59
N ARG A 63 3.75 -7.43 3.76
CA ARG A 63 2.47 -7.16 4.42
C ARG A 63 2.60 -5.91 5.28
N LYS A 64 1.81 -4.89 4.97
CA LYS A 64 1.83 -3.57 5.62
C LYS A 64 0.46 -3.26 6.21
N ILE A 65 0.45 -2.53 7.30
CA ILE A 65 -0.78 -2.02 7.91
C ILE A 65 -0.79 -0.52 7.74
N PHE A 66 -1.86 0.00 7.14
CA PHE A 66 -2.06 1.42 6.96
C PHE A 66 -3.29 1.88 7.72
N GLU A 67 -3.21 3.08 8.27
CA GLU A 67 -4.34 3.79 8.84
C GLU A 67 -4.76 4.90 7.89
N VAL A 68 -6.03 4.89 7.52
CA VAL A 68 -6.69 5.91 6.71
C VAL A 68 -7.43 6.84 7.66
N GLU A 69 -7.09 8.13 7.63
CA GLU A 69 -7.86 9.18 8.35
C GLU A 69 -9.27 9.30 7.76
N GLU A 70 -10.27 9.54 8.61
CA GLU A 70 -11.68 9.70 8.21
C GLU A 70 -11.94 10.94 7.33
#